data_AF-A0A9Q0NHV5-F1
#
_entry.id   AF-A0A9Q0NHV5-F1
#
_cell.length_a   1.000
_cell.length_b   1.000
_cell.length_c   1.000
_cell.angle_alpha   90.00
_cell.angle_beta   90.00
_cell.angle_gamma   90.00
#
_symmetry.space_group_name_H-M   'P 1'
#
loop_
_entity.id
_entity.type
_entity.pdbx_description
1 polymer ?
#
loop_
_entity_poly.entity_id
_entity_poly.type
_entity_poly.pdbx_seq_one_letter_code
_entity_poly.pdbx_strand_id
1 'polypeptide(L)'
;MVKAHLSNWHRNHRSDIAGRVLKAKAIWERAQRVLDDNPLSESVKSAKRLAAKNYQELIRDEEAFYKQKSRIQWLTLGDRNTSFFHRSMQHRHLRNRINGLMGNDGVTAHDQSTMGVIAV
;
A
#
# COMPACT_ATOMS: atom_id res chain seq x y z
N MET A 1 -26.25 9.28 -4.80
CA MET A 1 -26.43 7.85 -5.17
C MET A 1 -25.15 7.19 -5.69
N VAL A 2 -24.40 7.80 -6.62
CA VAL A 2 -23.17 7.23 -7.22
C VAL A 2 -22.04 6.95 -6.21
N LYS A 3 -21.78 7.86 -5.25
CA LYS A 3 -20.74 7.67 -4.22
C LYS A 3 -20.96 6.45 -3.33
N ALA A 4 -22.22 6.18 -2.95
CA ALA A 4 -22.57 5.02 -2.13
C ALA A 4 -22.39 3.72 -2.92
N HIS A 5 -22.78 3.72 -4.19
CA HIS A 5 -22.62 2.57 -5.09
C HIS A 5 -21.14 2.26 -5.35
N LEU A 6 -20.33 3.28 -5.64
CA LEU A 6 -18.88 3.15 -5.77
C LEU A 6 -18.23 2.71 -4.46
N SER A 7 -18.62 3.26 -3.31
CA SER A 7 -18.09 2.84 -2.01
C SER A 7 -18.43 1.37 -1.70
N ASN A 8 -19.63 0.92 -2.07
CA ASN A 8 -20.06 -0.47 -1.88
C ASN A 8 -19.32 -1.41 -2.86
N TRP A 9 -19.17 -1.00 -4.12
CA TRP A 9 -18.36 -1.71 -5.11
C TRP A 9 -16.89 -1.83 -4.68
N HIS A 10 -16.29 -0.74 -4.19
CA HIS A 10 -14.94 -0.71 -3.65
C HIS A 10 -14.79 -1.61 -2.41
N ARG A 11 -15.81 -1.70 -1.55
CA ARG A 11 -15.82 -2.65 -0.43
C ARG A 11 -15.83 -4.08 -0.99
N ASN A 12 -16.83 -4.43 -1.77
CA ASN A 12 -17.07 -5.81 -2.19
C ASN A 12 -15.99 -6.36 -3.15
N HIS A 13 -15.34 -5.51 -3.94
CA HIS A 13 -14.32 -5.95 -4.90
C HIS A 13 -12.89 -5.78 -4.41
N ARG A 14 -12.62 -4.76 -3.58
CA ARG A 14 -11.25 -4.32 -3.24
C ARG A 14 -10.87 -4.53 -1.79
N SER A 15 -11.80 -4.61 -0.83
CA SER A 15 -11.41 -4.76 0.58
C SER A 15 -10.93 -6.17 0.94
N ASP A 16 -11.35 -7.19 0.17
CA ASP A 16 -10.97 -8.60 0.40
C ASP A 16 -10.09 -9.17 -0.73
N ILE A 17 -9.22 -8.35 -1.33
CA ILE A 17 -8.32 -8.85 -2.37
C ILE A 17 -7.34 -9.88 -1.82
N ALA A 18 -6.83 -9.66 -0.61
CA ALA A 18 -5.95 -10.61 0.08
C ALA A 18 -6.64 -11.94 0.40
N GLY A 19 -7.90 -11.91 0.86
CA GLY A 19 -8.65 -13.15 1.10
C GLY A 19 -8.96 -13.92 -0.18
N ARG A 20 -9.20 -13.23 -1.29
CA ARG A 20 -9.35 -13.86 -2.62
C ARG A 20 -8.05 -14.50 -3.10
N VAL A 21 -6.91 -13.81 -2.95
CA VAL A 21 -5.58 -14.35 -3.26
C VAL A 21 -5.29 -15.60 -2.42
N LEU A 22 -5.57 -15.55 -1.12
CA LEU A 22 -5.39 -16.69 -0.21
C LEU A 22 -6.24 -17.90 -0.62
N LYS A 23 -7.51 -17.69 -0.95
CA LYS A 23 -8.41 -18.75 -1.44
C LYS A 23 -7.90 -19.34 -2.75
N ALA A 24 -7.48 -18.50 -3.70
CA ALA A 24 -6.96 -18.95 -4.98
C ALA A 24 -5.66 -19.75 -4.83
N LYS A 25 -4.76 -19.33 -3.92
CA LYS A 25 -3.55 -20.08 -3.55
C LYS A 25 -3.90 -21.47 -3.03
N ALA A 26 -4.84 -21.56 -2.10
CA ALA A 26 -5.27 -22.85 -1.53
C ALA A 26 -5.88 -23.79 -2.59
N ILE A 27 -6.64 -23.25 -3.56
CA ILE A 27 -7.19 -24.03 -4.68
C ILE A 27 -6.06 -24.55 -5.58
N TRP A 28 -5.09 -23.71 -5.91
CA TRP A 28 -3.93 -24.10 -6.72
C TRP A 28 -3.07 -25.18 -6.02
N GLU A 29 -2.79 -25.01 -4.73
CA GLU A 29 -2.06 -26.01 -3.93
C GLU A 29 -2.82 -27.34 -3.83
N ARG A 30 -4.15 -27.31 -3.74
CA ARG A 30 -4.96 -28.53 -3.79
C ARG A 30 -4.86 -29.20 -5.17
N ALA A 31 -4.98 -28.43 -6.24
CA ALA A 31 -4.85 -28.95 -7.61
C ALA A 31 -3.45 -29.53 -7.88
N GLN A 32 -2.40 -28.95 -7.27
CA GLN A 32 -1.05 -29.50 -7.29
C GLN A 32 -1.00 -30.88 -6.63
N ARG A 33 -1.52 -31.03 -5.40
CA ARG A 33 -1.54 -32.33 -4.70
C ARG A 33 -2.27 -33.40 -5.48
N VAL A 34 -3.44 -33.07 -6.05
CA VAL A 34 -4.20 -34.02 -6.88
C VAL A 34 -3.42 -34.44 -8.14
N LEU A 35 -2.60 -33.54 -8.72
CA LEU A 35 -1.72 -33.89 -9.83
C LEU A 35 -0.57 -34.79 -9.38
N ASP A 36 -0.01 -34.55 -8.19
CA ASP A 36 1.06 -35.37 -7.64
C ASP A 36 0.57 -36.81 -7.39
N ASP A 37 -0.70 -36.99 -6.98
CA ASP A 37 -1.35 -38.28 -6.81
C ASP A 37 -1.76 -38.95 -8.14
N ASN A 38 -2.04 -38.16 -9.19
CA ASN A 38 -2.46 -38.65 -10.50
C ASN A 38 -1.81 -37.85 -11.66
N PRO A 39 -0.52 -38.11 -11.94
CA PRO A 39 0.28 -37.28 -12.86
C PRO A 39 -0.07 -37.48 -14.34
N LEU A 40 -0.79 -38.55 -14.70
CA LEU A 40 -1.12 -38.86 -16.09
C LEU A 40 -2.46 -38.27 -16.55
N SER A 41 -3.30 -37.84 -15.61
CA SER A 41 -4.63 -37.31 -15.94
C SER A 41 -4.55 -35.90 -16.55
N GLU A 42 -4.93 -35.78 -17.83
CA GLU A 42 -4.93 -34.48 -18.53
C GLU A 42 -5.99 -33.51 -17.97
N SER A 43 -7.10 -34.02 -17.43
CA SER A 43 -8.11 -33.18 -16.76
C SER A 43 -7.57 -32.55 -15.48
N VAL A 44 -6.72 -33.26 -14.74
CA VAL A 44 -6.07 -32.74 -13.54
C VAL A 44 -5.01 -31.70 -13.91
N LYS A 45 -4.22 -31.96 -14.96
CA LYS A 45 -3.26 -30.98 -15.50
C LYS A 45 -3.95 -29.70 -15.94
N SER A 46 -5.06 -29.80 -16.67
CA SER A 46 -5.81 -28.62 -17.14
C SER A 46 -6.44 -27.85 -15.98
N ALA A 47 -7.02 -28.54 -14.99
CA ALA A 47 -7.56 -27.91 -13.77
C ALA A 47 -6.48 -27.15 -12.99
N LYS A 48 -5.29 -27.74 -12.83
CA LYS A 48 -4.13 -27.06 -12.19
C LYS A 48 -3.70 -25.81 -12.97
N ARG A 49 -3.60 -25.90 -14.30
CA ARG A 49 -3.25 -24.75 -15.16
C ARG A 49 -4.25 -23.60 -14.99
N LEU A 50 -5.54 -23.91 -14.95
CA LEU A 50 -6.59 -22.91 -14.74
C LEU A 50 -6.49 -22.27 -13.35
N ALA A 51 -6.30 -23.08 -12.30
CA ALA A 51 -6.11 -22.58 -10.94
C ALA A 51 -4.86 -21.69 -10.82
N ALA A 52 -3.76 -22.08 -11.47
CA ALA A 52 -2.53 -21.29 -11.50
C ALA A 52 -2.74 -19.94 -12.19
N LYS A 53 -3.42 -19.91 -13.34
CA LYS A 53 -3.74 -18.69 -14.06
C LYS A 53 -4.57 -17.72 -13.19
N ASN A 54 -5.63 -18.23 -12.56
CA ASN A 54 -6.48 -17.42 -11.67
C ASN A 54 -5.69 -16.87 -10.47
N TYR A 55 -4.82 -17.68 -9.86
CA TYR A 55 -3.97 -17.22 -8.77
C TYR A 55 -3.01 -16.12 -9.21
N GLN A 56 -2.37 -16.27 -10.37
CA GLN A 56 -1.47 -15.26 -10.94
C GLN A 56 -2.19 -13.94 -11.26
N GLU A 57 -3.41 -14.01 -11.81
CA GLU A 57 -4.23 -12.82 -12.07
C GLU A 57 -4.58 -12.08 -10.76
N LEU A 58 -4.98 -12.81 -9.72
CA LEU A 58 -5.31 -12.21 -8.42
C LEU A 58 -4.09 -11.59 -7.71
N ILE A 59 -2.90 -12.20 -7.81
CA ILE A 59 -1.66 -11.60 -7.29
C ILE A 59 -1.37 -10.28 -8.01
N ARG A 60 -1.52 -10.24 -9.34
CA ARG A 60 -1.31 -9.00 -10.12
C ARG A 60 -2.29 -7.90 -9.71
N ASP A 61 -3.55 -8.25 -9.51
CA ASP A 61 -4.56 -7.30 -9.05
C ASP A 61 -4.26 -6.81 -7.62
N GLU A 62 -3.79 -7.70 -6.74
CA GLU A 62 -3.37 -7.36 -5.37
C GLU A 62 -2.18 -6.40 -5.37
N GLU A 63 -1.16 -6.68 -6.16
CA GLU A 63 0.01 -5.82 -6.32
C GLU A 63 -0.41 -4.43 -6.85
N ALA A 64 -1.24 -4.39 -7.90
CA ALA A 64 -1.76 -3.14 -8.45
C ALA A 64 -2.60 -2.36 -7.41
N PHE A 65 -3.41 -3.06 -6.62
CA PHE A 65 -4.18 -2.45 -5.53
C PHE A 65 -3.28 -1.83 -4.47
N TYR A 66 -2.27 -2.57 -3.98
CA TYR A 66 -1.34 -2.04 -2.98
C TYR A 66 -0.45 -0.94 -3.53
N LYS A 67 -0.04 -1.01 -4.82
CA LYS A 67 0.66 0.07 -5.51
C LYS A 67 -0.17 1.35 -5.53
N GLN A 68 -1.46 1.27 -5.82
CA GLN A 68 -2.35 2.43 -5.79
C GLN A 68 -2.61 2.93 -4.35
N LYS A 69 -2.84 2.01 -3.41
CA LYS A 69 -3.16 2.33 -2.00
C LYS A 69 -1.99 3.01 -1.29
N SER A 70 -0.78 2.53 -1.54
CA SER A 70 0.44 3.05 -0.91
C SER A 70 0.82 4.45 -1.41
N ARG A 71 0.19 4.94 -2.51
CA ARG A 71 0.52 6.23 -3.15
C ARG A 71 2.03 6.40 -3.38
N ILE A 72 2.77 5.29 -3.51
CA ILE A 72 4.23 5.32 -3.62
C ILE A 72 4.59 5.89 -5.00
N GLN A 73 4.81 7.20 -5.04
CA GLN A 73 5.57 7.87 -6.10
C GLN A 73 7.08 7.79 -5.85
N TRP A 74 7.49 7.55 -4.59
CA TRP A 74 8.88 7.53 -4.16
C TRP A 74 9.73 6.45 -4.83
N LEU A 75 9.24 5.20 -4.93
CA LEU A 75 10.00 4.11 -5.54
C LEU A 75 10.23 4.31 -7.05
N THR A 76 9.32 4.99 -7.74
CA THR A 76 9.45 5.24 -9.19
C THR A 76 10.39 6.39 -9.52
N LEU A 77 10.53 7.35 -8.61
CA LEU A 77 11.41 8.52 -8.77
C LEU A 77 12.82 8.28 -8.21
N GLY A 78 13.01 7.21 -7.44
CA GLY A 78 14.28 6.86 -6.80
C GLY A 78 14.68 7.85 -5.70
N ASP A 79 15.64 7.44 -4.87
CA ASP A 79 16.27 8.27 -3.81
C ASP A 79 17.13 9.44 -4.35
N ARG A 80 17.07 9.72 -5.66
CA ARG A 80 17.97 10.65 -6.34
C ARG A 80 17.34 12.04 -6.47
N ASN A 81 17.55 12.93 -5.51
CA ASN A 81 17.43 14.41 -5.65
C ASN A 81 16.32 14.91 -6.61
N THR A 82 15.15 14.26 -6.62
CA THR A 82 14.10 14.67 -7.55
C THR A 82 13.41 15.91 -7.01
N SER A 83 12.92 16.76 -7.91
CA SER A 83 12.12 17.93 -7.51
C SER A 83 10.92 17.53 -6.64
N PHE A 84 10.39 16.31 -6.81
CA PHE A 84 9.38 15.74 -5.93
C PHE A 84 9.88 15.49 -4.50
N PHE A 85 11.07 14.89 -4.33
CA PHE A 85 11.68 14.66 -3.03
C PHE A 85 11.89 15.98 -2.27
N HIS A 86 12.49 16.98 -2.91
CA HIS A 86 12.70 18.29 -2.28
C HIS A 86 11.38 18.99 -1.93
N ARG A 87 10.35 18.91 -2.79
CA ARG A 87 9.02 19.46 -2.48
C ARG A 87 8.34 18.73 -1.31
N SER A 88 8.46 17.41 -1.23
CA SER A 88 7.91 16.62 -0.12
C SER A 88 8.60 16.95 1.21
N MET A 89 9.94 17.06 1.18
CA MET A 89 10.75 17.51 2.33
C MET A 89 10.38 18.92 2.78
N GLN A 90 10.23 19.88 1.86
CA GLN A 90 9.80 21.24 2.18
C GLN A 90 8.41 21.25 2.82
N HIS A 91 7.45 20.50 2.26
CA HIS A 91 6.11 20.40 2.82
C HIS A 91 6.13 19.81 4.24
N ARG A 92 6.96 18.78 4.49
CA ARG A 92 7.14 18.21 5.83
C ARG A 92 7.79 19.21 6.79
N HIS A 93 8.82 19.93 6.34
CA HIS A 93 9.46 21.00 7.12
C HIS A 93 8.48 22.11 7.49
N LEU A 94 7.67 22.58 6.54
CA LEU A 94 6.65 23.61 6.80
C LEU A 94 5.58 23.13 7.78
N ARG A 95 5.09 21.90 7.61
CA ARG A 95 4.08 21.32 8.52
C ARG A 95 4.61 21.13 9.94
N ASN A 96 5.88 20.76 10.07
CA ASN A 96 6.51 20.49 11.36
C ASN A 96 7.24 21.73 11.93
N ARG A 97 7.16 22.88 11.25
CA ARG A 97 7.77 24.12 11.72
C ARG A 97 7.03 24.59 12.97
N ILE A 98 7.76 24.68 14.07
CA ILE A 98 7.27 25.32 15.29
C ILE A 98 7.35 26.84 15.05
N ASN A 99 6.20 27.50 15.04
CA ASN A 99 6.08 28.94 14.77
C ASN A 99 6.18 29.80 16.05
N GLY A 100 6.18 29.16 17.22
CA GLY A 100 6.46 29.80 18.48
C GLY A 100 6.50 28.82 19.63
N LEU A 101 7.26 29.16 20.66
CA LEU A 101 7.36 28.45 21.93
C LEU A 101 7.07 29.43 23.06
N MET A 102 6.21 29.04 23.99
CA MET A 102 5.88 29.83 25.17
C MET A 102 6.66 29.30 26.37
N GLY A 103 7.42 30.18 27.02
CA GLY A 103 8.16 29.88 28.24
C GLY A 103 7.25 29.85 29.47
N ASN A 104 7.79 29.34 30.59
CA ASN A 104 7.08 29.28 31.87
C ASN A 104 6.76 30.66 32.48
N ASP A 105 7.42 31.71 31.99
CA ASP A 105 7.19 33.11 32.31
C ASP A 105 6.04 33.75 31.50
N GLY A 106 5.42 32.98 30.60
CA GLY A 106 4.33 33.44 29.72
C GLY A 106 4.81 34.18 28.47
N VAL A 107 6.13 34.32 28.26
CA VAL A 107 6.68 35.00 27.09
C VAL A 107 6.72 34.02 25.91
N THR A 108 6.14 34.43 24.77
CA THR A 108 6.16 33.62 23.55
C THR A 108 7.29 34.07 22.63
N ALA A 109 8.23 33.16 22.36
CA ALA A 109 9.27 33.33 21.37
C ALA A 109 8.77 32.89 19.99
N HIS A 110 8.97 33.73 18.98
CA HIS A 110 8.66 33.41 17.58
C HIS A 110 9.91 33.19 16.72
N ASP A 111 11.08 33.60 17.21
CA ASP A 111 12.36 33.43 16.52
C ASP A 111 13.08 32.17 16.95
N GLN A 112 13.74 31.50 16.00
CA GLN A 112 14.39 30.21 16.21
C GLN A 112 15.53 30.27 17.23
N SER A 113 16.22 31.42 17.33
CA SER A 113 17.24 31.69 18.35
C SER A 113 16.64 31.71 19.75
N THR A 114 15.56 32.48 19.94
CA THR A 114 14.89 32.67 21.23
C THR A 114 14.12 31.41 21.65
N MET A 115 13.52 30.71 20.69
CA MET A 115 12.90 29.41 20.88
C MET A 115 13.89 28.34 21.36
N GLY A 116 15.13 28.37 20.86
CA GLY A 116 16.19 27.46 21.29
C GLY A 116 16.61 27.67 22.75
N VAL A 117 16.54 28.90 23.26
CA VAL A 117 16.83 29.23 24.65
C VAL A 117 15.72 28.75 25.59
N ILE A 118 14.45 28.81 25.17
CA ILE A 118 13.30 28.37 25.96
C ILE A 118 13.16 26.83 26.00
N ALA A 119 13.65 26.14 24.97
CA ALA A 119 13.54 24.68 24.86
C ALA A 119 14.59 23.89 25.68
N VAL A 120 15.56 24.56 26.30
CA VAL A 120 16.59 23.99 27.18
C VAL A 120 16.15 24.08 28.63
#